data_AF-A0A942LKM8-F1
#
_entry.id   AF-A0A942LKM8-F1
#
_cell.length_a   1.000
_cell.length_b   1.000
_cell.length_c   1.000
_cell.angle_alpha   90.00
_cell.angle_beta   90.00
_cell.angle_gamma   90.00
#
_symmetry.space_group_name_H-M   'P 1'
#
loop_
_entity.id
_entity.type
_entity.pdbx_description
1 polymer ?
#
loop_
_entity_poly.entity_id
_entity_poly.type
_entity_poly.pdbx_seq_one_letter_code
_entity_poly.pdbx_strand_id
1 'polypeptide(L)'
;MTVIKEIIRKPGDYDLVVLGTPDWGGMPSPAIRTYITQNLNALKSVAFFCTHGGSNADRVFAELENICDRKAVALLNVKTKDVNKGFFADKIKQFVEKIK
;
A
#
# COMPACT_ATOMS: atom_id res chain seq x y z
N MET A 1 -19.52 0.36 0.14
CA MET A 1 -18.13 -0.12 0.20
C MET A 1 -18.13 -1.64 0.24
N THR A 2 -17.07 -2.30 -0.23
CA THR A 2 -16.95 -3.77 -0.16
C THR A 2 -16.91 -4.22 1.30
N VAL A 3 -17.45 -5.41 1.61
CA VAL A 3 -17.34 -5.97 2.96
C VAL A 3 -15.99 -6.69 3.08
N ILE A 4 -15.21 -6.33 4.10
CA ILE A 4 -13.96 -7.01 4.46
C ILE A 4 -14.17 -7.79 5.76
N LYS A 5 -13.35 -8.82 5.98
CA LYS A 5 -13.33 -9.54 7.25
C LYS A 5 -12.86 -8.62 8.38
N GLU A 6 -13.32 -8.89 9.58
CA GLU A 6 -12.88 -8.18 10.79
C GLU A 6 -11.36 -8.24 10.97
N ILE A 7 -10.79 -7.12 11.38
CA ILE A 7 -9.35 -6.98 11.65
C ILE A 7 -9.00 -7.61 12.99
N ILE A 8 -7.91 -8.37 13.03
CA ILE A 8 -7.44 -9.04 14.26
C ILE A 8 -6.48 -8.14 15.05
N ARG A 9 -5.82 -7.21 14.36
CA ARG A 9 -4.85 -6.26 14.93
C ARG A 9 -5.33 -4.85 14.65
N LYS A 10 -5.30 -3.98 15.67
CA LYS A 10 -5.70 -2.58 15.51
C LYS A 10 -4.56 -1.79 14.88
N PRO A 11 -4.78 -1.04 13.79
CA PRO A 11 -3.72 -0.26 13.17
C PRO A 11 -3.13 0.82 14.10
N GLY A 12 -3.91 1.33 15.06
CA GLY A 12 -3.43 2.32 16.03
C GLY A 12 -2.35 1.81 17.00
N ASP A 13 -2.20 0.49 17.13
CA ASP A 13 -1.16 -0.13 17.96
C ASP A 13 0.23 -0.03 17.30
N TYR A 14 0.30 0.41 16.04
CA TYR A 14 1.53 0.52 15.27
C TYR A 14 1.83 1.97 14.92
N ASP A 15 3.09 2.37 15.03
CA ASP A 15 3.53 3.71 14.61
C ASP A 15 3.57 3.87 13.09
N LEU A 16 3.77 2.75 12.38
CA LEU A 16 3.75 2.66 10.93
C LEU A 16 2.92 1.45 10.48
N VAL A 17 2.03 1.67 9.50
CA VAL A 17 1.31 0.60 8.80
C VAL A 17 1.70 0.58 7.33
N VAL A 18 2.21 -0.56 6.86
CA VAL A 18 2.53 -0.77 5.44
C VAL A 18 1.30 -1.34 4.72
N LEU A 19 0.73 -0.59 3.78
CA LEU A 19 -0.47 -0.99 3.02
C LEU A 19 -0.10 -1.43 1.60
N GLY A 20 -0.51 -2.65 1.27
CA GLY A 20 -0.27 -3.29 -0.02
C GLY A 20 -1.52 -3.38 -0.86
N THR A 21 -1.44 -3.07 -2.14
CA THR A 21 -2.56 -3.25 -3.07
C THR A 21 -2.10 -3.76 -4.43
N PRO A 22 -2.86 -4.61 -5.13
CA PRO A 22 -2.70 -4.72 -6.57
C PRO A 22 -3.16 -3.41 -7.24
N ASP A 23 -2.62 -3.14 -8.43
CA ASP A 23 -3.23 -2.19 -9.35
C ASP A 23 -4.51 -2.78 -9.94
N TRP A 24 -5.64 -2.15 -9.63
CA TRP A 24 -6.98 -2.53 -10.07
C TRP A 24 -7.53 -1.51 -11.07
N GLY A 25 -6.98 -1.53 -12.29
CA GLY A 25 -7.40 -0.62 -13.36
C GLY A 25 -6.98 0.84 -13.12
N GLY A 26 -5.77 1.06 -12.58
CA GLY A 26 -5.23 2.36 -12.21
C GLY A 26 -5.66 2.84 -10.83
N MET A 27 -6.26 1.98 -10.01
CA MET A 27 -6.80 2.31 -8.69
C MET A 27 -6.42 1.26 -7.65
N PRO A 28 -6.41 1.58 -6.34
CA PRO A 28 -6.28 0.59 -5.28
C PRO A 28 -7.43 -0.43 -5.32
N SER A 29 -7.23 -1.62 -4.76
CA SER A 29 -8.30 -2.60 -4.64
C SER A 29 -9.45 -2.08 -3.75
N PRO A 30 -10.71 -2.49 -4.00
CA PRO A 30 -11.84 -2.12 -3.15
C PRO A 30 -11.67 -2.47 -1.67
N ALA A 31 -10.96 -3.58 -1.38
CA ALA A 31 -10.68 -4.04 -0.04
C ALA A 31 -9.76 -3.06 0.72
N ILE A 32 -8.69 -2.60 0.08
CA ILE A 32 -7.76 -1.64 0.70
C ILE A 32 -8.42 -0.27 0.90
N ARG A 33 -9.22 0.20 -0.07
CA ARG A 33 -10.03 1.42 0.13
C ARG A 33 -10.92 1.30 1.35
N THR A 34 -11.65 0.19 1.48
CA THR A 34 -12.52 -0.07 2.63
C THR A 34 -11.73 -0.08 3.94
N TYR A 35 -10.60 -0.79 3.97
CA TYR A 35 -9.73 -0.85 5.16
C TYR A 35 -9.28 0.54 5.61
N ILE A 36 -8.80 1.37 4.68
CA ILE A 36 -8.35 2.73 5.00
C ILE A 36 -9.52 3.56 5.51
N THR A 37 -10.66 3.57 4.81
CA THR A 37 -11.82 4.38 5.24
C THR A 37 -12.33 3.98 6.62
N GLN A 38 -12.33 2.68 6.96
CA GLN A 38 -12.74 2.21 8.29
C GLN A 38 -11.74 2.51 9.40
N ASN A 39 -10.47 2.75 9.07
CA ASN A 39 -9.39 2.89 10.04
C ASN A 39 -8.61 4.22 9.92
N LEU A 40 -9.15 5.19 9.19
CA LEU A 40 -8.45 6.42 8.78
C LEU A 40 -7.78 7.13 9.97
N ASN A 41 -8.53 7.28 11.06
CA ASN A 41 -8.10 7.96 12.28
C ASN A 41 -7.10 7.15 13.13
N ALA A 42 -7.01 5.84 12.92
CA ALA A 42 -6.10 4.96 13.65
C ALA A 42 -4.74 4.81 12.96
N LEU A 43 -4.63 5.19 11.69
CA LEU A 43 -3.40 5.12 10.92
C LEU A 43 -2.51 6.34 11.26
N LYS A 44 -1.44 6.13 12.02
CA LYS A 44 -0.49 7.20 12.40
C LYS A 44 0.41 7.60 11.24
N SER A 45 1.23 6.67 10.76
CA SER A 45 2.06 6.81 9.57
C SER A 45 1.83 5.63 8.62
N VAL A 46 2.04 5.87 7.33
CA VAL A 46 1.79 4.86 6.29
C VAL A 46 2.94 4.78 5.30
N ALA A 47 3.18 3.57 4.79
CA ALA A 47 3.99 3.32 3.61
C ALA A 47 3.20 2.43 2.66
N PHE A 48 3.42 2.56 1.36
CA PHE A 48 2.63 1.83 0.36
C PHE A 48 3.48 0.93 -0.50
N PHE A 49 2.94 -0.23 -0.86
CA PHE A 49 3.45 -1.02 -1.96
C PHE A 49 2.35 -1.40 -2.94
N CYS A 50 2.71 -1.44 -4.22
CA CYS A 50 1.81 -1.81 -5.29
C CYS A 50 2.43 -2.91 -6.16
N THR A 51 1.66 -3.96 -6.43
CA THR A 51 2.00 -4.97 -7.44
C THR A 51 1.16 -4.76 -8.69
N HIS A 52 1.78 -4.69 -9.87
CA HIS A 52 1.03 -4.43 -11.10
C HIS A 52 1.62 -5.08 -12.35
N GLY A 53 0.75 -5.39 -13.32
CA GLY A 53 1.14 -5.84 -14.66
C GLY A 53 1.40 -4.69 -15.65
N GLY A 54 0.92 -3.48 -15.33
CA GLY A 54 0.93 -2.31 -16.23
C GLY A 54 2.23 -1.51 -16.26
N SER A 55 2.13 -0.27 -16.76
CA SER A 55 3.27 0.63 -16.93
C SER A 55 3.60 1.46 -15.68
N ASN A 56 2.59 1.98 -14.98
CA ASN A 56 2.76 2.94 -13.89
C ASN A 56 1.82 2.71 -12.68
N ALA A 57 2.36 2.81 -11.47
CA ALA A 57 1.64 2.72 -10.19
C ALA A 57 1.38 4.09 -9.54
N ASP A 58 1.89 5.19 -10.10
CA ASP A 58 1.82 6.53 -9.49
C ASP A 58 0.39 6.96 -9.18
N ARG A 59 -0.56 6.66 -10.07
CA ARG A 59 -1.99 6.95 -9.86
C ARG A 59 -2.55 6.20 -8.66
N VAL A 60 -2.14 4.95 -8.46
CA VAL A 60 -2.57 4.12 -7.32
C VAL A 60 -2.02 4.72 -6.03
N PHE A 61 -0.75 5.15 -6.01
CA PHE A 61 -0.16 5.78 -4.83
C PHE A 61 -0.78 7.15 -4.51
N ALA A 62 -1.01 7.98 -5.52
CA ALA A 62 -1.68 9.27 -5.34
C ALA A 62 -3.08 9.08 -4.73
N GLU A 63 -3.83 8.07 -5.17
CA GLU A 63 -5.13 7.74 -4.60
C GLU A 63 -5.02 7.19 -3.17
N LEU A 64 -4.02 6.35 -2.86
CA LEU A 64 -3.81 5.89 -1.49
C LEU A 64 -3.48 7.04 -0.53
N GLU A 65 -2.64 7.98 -0.95
CA GLU A 65 -2.32 9.17 -0.15
C GLU A 65 -3.56 10.05 0.05
N ASN A 66 -4.38 10.22 -0.99
CA ASN A 66 -5.63 10.97 -0.93
C ASN A 66 -6.63 10.35 0.06
N ILE A 67 -6.88 9.04 -0.03
CA ILE A 67 -7.82 8.35 0.87
C ILE A 67 -7.28 8.28 2.31
N CYS A 68 -5.96 8.18 2.48
CA CYS A 68 -5.33 8.19 3.80
C CYS A 68 -5.22 9.58 4.42
N ASP A 69 -5.49 10.65 3.66
CA ASP A 69 -5.27 12.05 4.05
C ASP A 69 -3.86 12.29 4.62
N ARG A 70 -2.85 11.62 4.05
CA ARG A 70 -1.44 11.78 4.44
C ARG A 70 -0.49 11.24 3.39
N LYS A 71 0.73 11.78 3.39
CA LYS A 71 1.83 11.30 2.55
C LYS A 71 2.42 10.01 3.08
N ALA A 72 2.80 9.13 2.15
CA ALA A 72 3.50 7.91 2.51
C ALA A 72 4.97 8.21 2.81
N VAL A 73 5.52 7.59 3.86
CA VAL A 73 6.96 7.71 4.17
C VAL A 73 7.83 6.98 3.14
N ALA A 74 7.27 5.97 2.48
CA ALA A 74 7.91 5.28 1.38
C ALA A 74 6.89 4.66 0.43
N LEU A 75 7.29 4.52 -0.84
CA LEU A 75 6.53 3.88 -1.90
C LEU A 75 7.36 2.76 -2.53
N LEU A 76 6.76 1.58 -2.70
CA LEU A 76 7.38 0.43 -3.36
C LEU A 76 6.53 -0.02 -4.54
N ASN A 77 7.11 0.10 -5.74
CA ASN A 77 6.50 -0.40 -6.96
C ASN A 77 7.15 -1.72 -7.42
N VAL A 78 6.33 -2.78 -7.52
CA VAL A 78 6.75 -4.11 -7.99
C VAL A 78 5.95 -4.53 -9.23
N LYS A 79 6.64 -4.74 -10.36
CA LYS A 79 5.99 -5.23 -11.58
C LYS A 79 5.87 -6.75 -11.55
N THR A 80 4.84 -7.32 -12.17
CA THR A 80 4.68 -8.78 -12.31
C THR A 80 5.94 -9.45 -12.87
N LYS A 81 6.61 -8.81 -13.85
CA LYS A 81 7.88 -9.31 -14.41
C LYS A 81 9.02 -9.39 -13.39
N ASP A 82 9.04 -8.49 -12.41
CA ASP A 82 10.06 -8.44 -11.38
C ASP A 82 9.79 -9.53 -10.33
N VAL A 83 8.51 -9.74 -9.97
CA VAL A 83 8.08 -10.85 -9.10
C VAL A 83 8.47 -12.20 -9.71
N ASN A 84 8.11 -12.43 -10.97
CA ASN A 84 8.34 -13.71 -11.65
C ASN A 84 9.84 -14.04 -11.83
N LYS A 85 10.69 -13.01 -11.90
CA LYS A 85 12.16 -13.17 -12.03
C LYS A 85 12.90 -13.10 -10.70
N GLY A 86 12.21 -12.88 -9.59
CA GLY A 86 12.86 -12.68 -8.27
C GLY A 86 13.55 -11.32 -8.08
N PHE A 87 13.38 -10.38 -9.01
CA PHE A 87 14.04 -9.07 -9.01
C PHE A 87 13.34 -8.01 -8.15
N PHE A 88 12.75 -8.43 -7.03
CA PHE A 88 12.09 -7.55 -6.07
C PHE A 88 12.87 -7.39 -4.76
N ALA A 89 13.83 -8.28 -4.48
CA ALA A 89 14.55 -8.29 -3.21
C ALA A 89 15.28 -6.96 -2.93
N ASP A 90 16.00 -6.41 -3.90
CA ASP A 90 16.73 -5.15 -3.70
C ASP A 90 15.79 -3.94 -3.60
N LYS A 91 14.64 -3.97 -4.29
CA LYS A 91 13.59 -2.95 -4.13
C LYS A 91 12.99 -2.98 -2.72
N ILE A 92 12.77 -4.19 -2.17
CA ILE A 92 12.31 -4.34 -0.78
C ILE A 92 13.37 -3.82 0.19
N LYS A 93 14.67 -4.12 0.00
CA LYS A 93 15.73 -3.59 0.86
C LYS A 93 15.73 -2.07 0.88
N GLN A 94 15.71 -1.43 -0.29
CA GLN A 94 15.63 0.04 -0.40
C GLN A 94 14.37 0.62 0.23
N PHE A 95 13.24 -0.09 0.12
CA PHE A 95 11.99 0.32 0.78
C PHE A 95 12.10 0.22 2.29
N VAL A 96 12.66 -0.87 2.82
CA VAL A 96 12.87 -1.09 4.26
C VAL A 96 13.81 -0.03 4.85
N GLU A 97 14.85 0.38 4.13
CA GLU A 97 15.75 1.46 4.56
C GLU A 97 15.05 2.82 4.71
N LYS A 98 14.00 3.08 3.93
CA LYS A 98 13.24 4.34 3.98
C LYS A 98 12.18 4.39 5.08
N ILE A 99 11.79 3.24 5.62
CA ILE A 99 10.75 3.14 6.65
C ILE A 99 11.32 2.84 8.04
N LYS A 100 12.64 2.70 8.14
CA LYS A 100 13.38 2.53 9.39
C LYS A 100 13.58 3.87 10.10
#